data_AF-G1Q4W7-F1
#
_entry.id   AF-G1Q4W7-F1
#
_cell.length_a   1.000
_cell.length_b   1.000
_cell.length_c   1.000
_cell.angle_alpha   90.00
_cell.angle_beta   90.00
_cell.angle_gamma   90.00
#
_symmetry.space_group_name_H-M   'P 1'
#
loop_
_entity.id
_entity.type
_entity.pdbx_description
1 polymer ?
#
loop_
_entity_poly.entity_id
_entity_poly.type
_entity_poly.pdbx_seq_one_letter_code
_entity_poly.pdbx_strand_id
1 'polypeptide(L)'
;LNDVSLQKQRVPFRLYNGGVGKCAQQEQWGWTQGQWPKDNVEFLPPVLSNAESDAELKGVDVDSLTTEHAQVNRASKVQRRTHRAHGWMNPHPSSPCHMGRILTGKEQLVPTPEEEAAQNESISQKKLKKQKLWPGS
;
A
#
# COMPACT_ATOMS: atom_id res chain seq x y z
N LEU A 1 -4.53 10.42 0.75
CA LEU A 1 -5.26 10.47 2.05
C LEU A 1 -5.96 11.80 2.26
N ASN A 2 -5.30 12.93 2.03
CA ASN A 2 -5.91 14.27 2.13
C ASN A 2 -7.19 14.43 1.29
N ASP A 3 -7.22 13.89 0.07
CA ASP A 3 -8.42 13.90 -0.77
C ASP A 3 -9.59 13.08 -0.20
N VAL A 4 -9.31 12.05 0.59
CA VAL A 4 -10.35 11.26 1.26
C VAL A 4 -10.94 12.05 2.43
N SER A 5 -10.11 12.80 3.17
CA SER A 5 -10.57 13.70 4.24
C SER A 5 -11.47 14.80 3.69
N LEU A 6 -11.09 15.39 2.55
CA LEU A 6 -11.88 16.40 1.82
C LEU A 6 -13.07 15.80 1.04
N GLN A 7 -13.33 14.49 1.17
CA GLN A 7 -14.41 13.77 0.49
C GLN A 7 -14.37 13.82 -1.05
N LYS A 8 -13.20 14.12 -1.64
CA LYS A 8 -12.99 14.13 -3.09
C LYS A 8 -12.80 12.73 -3.67
N GLN A 9 -12.17 11.84 -2.90
CA GLN A 9 -11.97 10.43 -3.28
C GLN A 9 -12.52 9.50 -2.19
N ARG A 10 -13.20 8.40 -2.57
CA ARG A 10 -13.68 7.37 -1.63
C ARG A 10 -12.74 6.18 -1.56
N VAL A 11 -12.68 5.55 -0.39
CA VAL A 11 -11.99 4.27 -0.19
C VAL A 11 -12.91 3.12 -0.59
N PRO A 12 -12.45 2.15 -1.41
CA PRO A 12 -13.23 0.96 -1.75
C PRO A 12 -13.34 -0.02 -0.58
N PHE A 13 -14.57 -0.41 -0.23
CA PHE A 13 -14.84 -1.40 0.80
C PHE A 13 -15.04 -2.78 0.15
N ARG A 14 -13.99 -3.60 0.15
CA ARG A 14 -13.96 -4.91 -0.54
C ARG A 14 -14.42 -6.07 0.33
N LEU A 15 -13.93 -6.16 1.57
CA LEU A 15 -14.21 -7.29 2.47
C LEU A 15 -15.42 -7.03 3.39
N TYR A 16 -15.41 -5.90 4.10
CA TYR A 16 -16.45 -5.53 5.06
C TYR A 16 -17.45 -4.56 4.43
N ASN A 17 -18.30 -5.06 3.52
CA ASN A 17 -19.17 -4.22 2.68
C ASN A 17 -20.67 -4.31 2.99
N GLY A 18 -21.06 -5.04 4.04
CA GLY A 18 -22.45 -5.13 4.50
C GLY A 18 -23.00 -3.77 4.92
N GLY A 19 -24.11 -3.35 4.31
CA GLY A 19 -24.74 -2.05 4.58
C GLY A 19 -24.02 -0.83 3.99
N VAL A 20 -22.97 -1.02 3.18
CA VAL A 20 -22.25 0.08 2.52
C VAL A 20 -22.98 0.53 1.25
N GLY A 21 -23.29 1.82 1.17
CA GLY A 21 -23.94 2.43 0.01
C GLY A 21 -23.06 2.43 -1.25
N LYS A 22 -23.71 2.39 -2.42
CA LYS A 22 -23.04 2.49 -3.72
C LYS A 22 -22.72 3.96 -4.06
N CYS A 23 -21.65 4.19 -4.83
CA CYS A 23 -21.27 5.54 -5.27
C CYS A 23 -20.50 5.52 -6.59
N ALA A 24 -20.75 6.50 -7.47
CA ALA A 24 -20.09 6.59 -8.78
C ALA A 24 -18.57 6.79 -8.70
N GLN A 25 -18.06 7.48 -7.67
CA GLN A 25 -16.61 7.69 -7.46
C GLN A 25 -15.80 6.38 -7.34
N GLN A 26 -16.46 5.24 -7.11
CA GLN A 26 -15.81 3.94 -6.98
C GLN A 26 -15.43 3.28 -8.31
N GLU A 27 -15.94 3.80 -9.43
CA GLU A 27 -15.60 3.32 -10.76
C GLU A 27 -14.08 3.38 -11.02
N GLN A 28 -13.38 4.39 -10.48
CA GLN A 28 -11.91 4.50 -10.50
C GLN A 28 -11.21 3.24 -9.98
N TRP A 29 -11.80 2.57 -8.99
CA TRP A 29 -11.24 1.39 -8.33
C TRP A 29 -11.79 0.07 -8.90
N GLY A 30 -12.61 0.13 -9.96
CA GLY A 30 -13.33 -1.01 -10.52
C GLY A 30 -14.30 -1.64 -9.52
N TRP A 31 -14.88 -0.84 -8.61
CA TRP A 31 -15.75 -1.31 -7.54
C TRP A 31 -17.02 -0.46 -7.43
N THR A 32 -18.03 -0.93 -6.69
CA THR A 32 -19.33 -0.23 -6.60
C THR A 32 -19.59 0.44 -5.26
N GLN A 33 -18.95 -0.03 -4.18
CA GLN A 33 -19.22 0.39 -2.79
C GLN A 33 -17.99 1.03 -2.13
N GLY A 34 -18.17 2.15 -1.46
CA GLY A 34 -17.08 2.81 -0.75
C GLY A 34 -17.55 3.86 0.23
N GLN A 35 -16.67 4.29 1.13
CA GLN A 35 -16.94 5.32 2.13
C GLN A 35 -15.72 6.24 2.33
N TRP A 36 -15.93 7.30 3.10
CA TRP A 36 -14.87 8.19 3.60
C TRP A 36 -14.66 7.93 5.09
N PRO A 37 -13.77 6.98 5.46
CA PRO A 37 -13.51 6.66 6.87
C PRO A 37 -12.62 7.74 7.49
N LYS A 38 -13.24 8.80 8.04
CA LYS A 38 -12.54 9.98 8.58
C LYS A 38 -11.51 9.62 9.64
N ASP A 39 -11.92 8.88 10.68
CA ASP A 39 -11.06 8.49 11.80
C ASP A 39 -9.81 7.73 11.34
N ASN A 40 -9.96 6.84 10.36
CA ASN A 40 -8.84 6.08 9.81
C ASN A 40 -7.89 6.97 8.99
N VAL A 41 -8.45 7.92 8.23
CA VAL A 41 -7.68 8.86 7.41
C VAL A 41 -6.91 9.86 8.27
N GLU A 42 -7.39 10.16 9.47
CA GLU A 42 -6.67 10.99 10.43
C GLU A 42 -5.54 10.23 11.14
N PHE A 43 -5.70 8.92 11.38
CA PHE A 43 -4.70 8.12 12.08
C PHE A 43 -3.49 7.70 11.21
N LEU A 44 -3.69 7.53 9.90
CA LEU A 44 -2.62 7.05 8.99
C LEU A 44 -1.49 8.08 8.73
N PRO A 45 -1.73 9.38 8.55
CA PRO A 45 -0.67 10.36 8.25
C PRO A 45 0.41 10.49 9.34
N PRO A 46 0.08 10.57 10.65
CA PRO A 46 1.11 10.57 11.70
C PRO A 46 1.97 9.30 11.68
N VAL A 47 1.35 8.17 11.35
CA VAL A 47 2.02 6.88 11.16
C VAL A 47 2.98 6.92 9.97
N LEU A 48 2.60 7.52 8.84
CA LEU A 48 3.49 7.66 7.68
C LEU A 48 4.63 8.64 7.95
N SER A 49 4.34 9.79 8.56
CA SER A 49 5.35 10.80 8.92
C SER A 49 6.42 10.24 9.86
N ASN A 50 6.05 9.39 10.82
CA ASN A 50 7.04 8.70 11.64
C ASN A 50 7.94 7.76 10.83
N ALA A 51 7.39 7.07 9.83
CA ALA A 51 8.19 6.18 8.99
C ALA A 51 9.10 6.95 8.01
N GLU A 52 8.68 8.14 7.57
CA GLU A 52 9.54 9.08 6.84
C GLU A 52 10.71 9.54 7.72
N SER A 53 10.45 9.96 8.97
CA SER A 53 11.52 10.31 9.91
C SER A 53 12.47 9.14 10.20
N ASP A 54 11.95 7.91 10.29
CA ASP A 54 12.80 6.71 10.44
C ASP A 54 13.67 6.46 9.20
N ALA A 55 13.19 6.81 8.00
CA ALA A 55 13.92 6.66 6.75
C ALA A 55 15.01 7.74 6.60
N GLU A 56 14.72 8.99 6.96
CA GLU A 56 15.69 10.08 7.03
C GLU A 56 16.84 9.73 7.98
N LEU A 57 16.50 9.20 9.16
CA LEU A 57 17.49 8.76 10.15
C LEU A 57 18.37 7.61 9.64
N LYS A 58 17.84 6.76 8.77
CA LYS A 58 18.59 5.68 8.11
C LYS A 58 19.34 6.13 6.84
N GLY A 59 19.17 7.39 6.41
CA GLY A 59 19.77 7.92 5.19
C GLY A 59 19.16 7.37 3.90
N VAL A 60 17.92 6.88 3.94
CA VAL A 60 17.18 6.46 2.74
C VAL A 60 16.49 7.68 2.13
N ASP A 61 16.52 7.80 0.81
CA ASP A 61 15.89 8.91 0.08
C ASP A 61 14.36 8.87 0.20
N VAL A 62 13.79 9.82 0.96
CA VAL A 62 12.36 9.94 1.30
C VAL A 62 11.46 9.99 0.06
N ASP A 63 11.90 10.67 -1.00
CA ASP A 63 11.11 10.85 -2.23
C ASP A 63 10.98 9.55 -3.04
N SER A 64 11.91 8.61 -2.84
CA SER A 64 11.93 7.32 -3.50
C SER A 64 11.15 6.23 -2.75
N LEU A 65 10.62 6.51 -1.55
CA LEU A 65 9.96 5.49 -0.74
C LEU A 65 8.67 4.99 -1.39
N THR A 66 8.48 3.68 -1.26
CA THR A 66 7.26 2.99 -1.66
C THR A 66 6.77 2.09 -0.54
N THR A 67 5.46 1.91 -0.44
CA THR A 67 4.86 0.99 0.54
C THR A 67 4.85 -0.42 -0.03
N GLU A 68 5.71 -1.29 0.49
CA GLU A 68 5.70 -2.71 0.13
C GLU A 68 4.61 -3.48 0.85
N HIS A 69 4.52 -3.26 2.15
CA HIS A 69 3.65 -4.04 3.01
C HIS A 69 2.90 -3.13 3.97
N ALA A 70 1.60 -3.37 4.05
CA ALA A 70 0.72 -2.77 5.04
C ALA A 70 -0.15 -3.87 5.64
N GLN A 71 -0.15 -3.98 6.97
CA GLN A 71 -0.92 -4.96 7.70
C GLN A 71 -1.67 -4.31 8.85
N VAL A 72 -2.92 -4.73 9.03
CA VAL A 72 -3.77 -4.28 10.13
C VAL A 72 -4.29 -5.51 10.87
N ASN A 73 -3.92 -5.64 12.14
CA ASN A 73 -4.34 -6.72 13.02
C ASN A 73 -5.31 -6.18 14.08
N ARG A 74 -6.24 -7.04 14.53
CA ARG A 74 -7.15 -6.68 15.63
C ARG A 74 -6.37 -6.67 16.95
N ALA A 75 -6.58 -5.64 17.76
CA ALA A 75 -6.02 -5.55 19.10
C ALA A 75 -7.05 -6.01 20.17
N SER A 76 -6.62 -6.09 21.42
CA SER A 76 -7.49 -6.47 22.54
C SER A 76 -8.65 -5.47 22.74
N LYS A 77 -9.87 -5.98 22.86
CA LYS A 77 -11.08 -5.15 22.95
C LYS A 77 -11.24 -4.53 24.33
N VAL A 78 -11.51 -3.23 24.40
CA VAL A 78 -11.88 -2.57 25.65
C VAL A 78 -13.37 -2.77 25.90
N GLN A 79 -13.72 -3.35 27.05
CA GLN A 79 -15.10 -3.68 27.38
C GLN A 79 -15.84 -2.46 27.95
N ARG A 80 -17.02 -2.18 27.39
CA ARG A 80 -18.01 -1.25 27.94
C ARG A 80 -19.37 -1.93 27.91
N ARG A 81 -20.34 -1.37 28.64
CA ARG A 81 -21.71 -1.91 28.70
C ARG A 81 -22.72 -0.82 28.40
N THR A 82 -23.82 -1.19 27.78
CA THR A 82 -24.95 -0.32 27.52
C THR A 82 -26.18 -0.90 28.21
N HIS A 83 -26.80 -0.11 29.08
CA HIS A 83 -28.09 -0.46 29.67
C HIS A 83 -29.19 -0.37 28.61
N ARG A 84 -30.09 -1.33 28.63
CA ARG A 84 -31.23 -1.45 27.73
C ARG A 84 -32.52 -1.51 28.55
N ALA A 85 -33.64 -1.51 27.85
CA ALA A 85 -34.96 -1.65 28.47
C ALA A 85 -35.06 -2.91 29.34
N HIS A 86 -35.93 -2.86 30.35
CA HIS A 86 -36.22 -3.96 31.27
C HIS A 86 -35.00 -4.51 32.03
N GLY A 87 -34.01 -3.65 32.33
CA GLY A 87 -32.82 -4.04 33.10
C GLY A 87 -31.81 -4.88 32.33
N TRP A 88 -32.00 -5.08 31.02
CA TRP A 88 -31.07 -5.83 30.20
C TRP A 88 -29.77 -5.03 29.96
N MET A 89 -28.63 -5.72 29.94
CA MET A 89 -27.31 -5.11 29.81
C MET A 89 -26.52 -5.81 28.72
N ASN A 90 -26.15 -5.07 27.67
CA ASN A 90 -25.41 -5.60 26.52
C ASN A 90 -23.97 -5.09 26.48
N PRO A 91 -23.01 -5.89 25.98
CA PRO A 91 -21.66 -5.43 25.70
C PRO A 91 -21.64 -4.38 24.58
N HIS A 92 -20.83 -3.34 24.74
CA HIS A 92 -20.50 -2.38 23.69
C HIS A 92 -18.97 -2.20 23.62
N PRO A 93 -18.24 -3.22 23.15
CA PRO A 93 -16.78 -3.19 23.17
C PRO A 93 -16.22 -2.27 22.08
N SER A 94 -15.08 -1.63 22.36
CA SER A 94 -14.28 -0.98 21.31
C SER A 94 -13.53 -2.02 20.46
N SER A 95 -13.12 -1.61 19.26
CA SER A 95 -12.35 -2.46 18.33
C SER A 95 -11.03 -1.77 17.93
N PRO A 96 -10.02 -1.75 18.81
CA PRO A 96 -8.70 -1.20 18.48
C PRO A 96 -7.93 -2.11 17.50
N CYS A 97 -6.86 -1.57 16.90
CA CYS A 97 -6.03 -2.30 15.95
C CYS A 97 -4.52 -2.03 16.15
N HIS A 98 -3.71 -2.97 15.68
CA HIS A 98 -2.27 -2.83 15.49
C HIS A 98 -2.01 -2.62 13.99
N MET A 99 -1.21 -1.62 13.64
CA MET A 99 -0.83 -1.38 12.25
C MET A 99 0.67 -1.54 12.07
N GLY A 100 1.04 -2.44 11.17
CA GLY A 100 2.41 -2.66 10.72
C GLY A 100 2.56 -2.17 9.28
N ARG A 101 3.70 -1.56 8.99
CA ARG A 101 4.04 -1.07 7.65
C ARG A 101 5.52 -1.32 7.37
N ILE A 102 5.85 -1.62 6.12
CA ILE A 102 7.22 -1.71 5.62
C ILE A 102 7.30 -0.78 4.40
N LEU A 103 8.22 0.18 4.49
CA LEU A 103 8.55 1.09 3.40
C LEU A 103 9.94 0.72 2.88
N THR A 104 10.12 0.73 1.57
CA THR A 104 11.41 0.51 0.93
C THR A 104 11.66 1.57 -0.12
N GLY A 105 12.94 1.88 -0.34
CA GLY A 105 13.35 2.67 -1.48
C GLY A 105 13.12 1.88 -2.76
N LYS A 106 12.79 2.57 -3.85
CA LYS A 106 12.68 1.92 -5.17
C LYS A 106 13.99 1.21 -5.50
N GLU A 107 13.93 -0.11 -5.67
CA GLU A 107 15.07 -0.90 -6.13
C GLU A 107 15.43 -0.50 -7.56
N GLN A 108 16.73 -0.31 -7.81
CA GLN A 108 17.25 -0.47 -9.16
C GLN A 108 17.12 -1.96 -9.49
N LEU A 109 16.38 -2.30 -10.54
CA LEU A 109 16.28 -3.66 -11.04
C LEU A 109 17.70 -4.14 -11.39
N VAL A 110 18.28 -4.94 -10.50
CA VAL A 110 19.51 -5.66 -10.79
C VAL A 110 19.08 -6.84 -11.67
N PRO A 111 19.51 -6.90 -12.94
CA PRO A 111 19.16 -8.02 -13.79
C PRO A 111 19.66 -9.31 -13.15
N THR A 112 18.83 -10.35 -13.23
CA THR A 112 19.24 -11.66 -12.73
C THR A 112 20.44 -12.17 -13.55
N PRO A 113 21.34 -12.98 -12.98
CA PRO A 113 22.54 -13.44 -13.69
C PRO A 113 22.22 -14.19 -15.00
N GLU A 114 21.05 -14.81 -15.11
CA GLU A 114 20.55 -15.43 -16.35
C GLU A 114 20.21 -14.39 -17.43
N GLU A 115 19.61 -13.26 -17.04
CA GLU A 115 19.30 -12.15 -17.94
C GLU A 115 20.56 -11.40 -18.36
N GLU A 116 21.53 -11.21 -17.46
CA GLU A 116 22.84 -10.65 -17.80
C GLU A 116 23.61 -11.58 -18.77
N ALA A 117 23.59 -12.88 -18.53
CA ALA A 117 24.20 -13.87 -19.43
C ALA A 117 23.54 -13.84 -20.82
N ALA A 118 22.21 -13.83 -20.88
CA ALA A 118 21.46 -13.75 -22.14
C ALA A 118 21.73 -12.44 -22.90
N GLN A 119 21.81 -11.31 -22.20
CA GLN A 119 22.16 -10.03 -22.81
C GLN A 119 23.60 -10.04 -23.34
N ASN A 120 24.56 -10.53 -22.57
CA ASN A 120 25.97 -10.64 -22.96
C ASN A 120 26.16 -11.58 -24.16
N GLU A 121 25.45 -12.71 -24.21
CA GLU A 121 25.45 -13.61 -25.36
C GLU A 121 24.85 -12.93 -26.60
N SER A 122 23.73 -12.22 -26.46
CA SER A 122 23.11 -11.49 -27.58
C SER A 122 24.03 -10.39 -28.13
N ILE A 123 24.77 -9.70 -27.26
CA ILE A 123 25.76 -8.67 -27.62
C ILE A 123 26.96 -9.33 -28.32
N SER A 124 27.44 -10.46 -27.80
CA SER A 124 28.53 -11.24 -28.38
C SER A 124 28.19 -11.74 -29.79
N GLN A 125 27.00 -12.31 -29.99
CA GLN A 125 26.52 -12.77 -31.30
C GLN A 125 26.35 -11.61 -32.31
N LYS A 126 25.85 -10.46 -31.87
CA LYS A 126 25.77 -9.24 -32.70
C LYS A 126 27.15 -8.73 -33.10
N LYS A 127 28.14 -8.76 -32.19
CA LYS A 127 29.53 -8.35 -32.45
C LYS A 127 30.23 -9.29 -33.44
N LEU A 128 30.06 -10.61 -33.28
CA LEU A 128 30.54 -11.65 -34.20
C LEU A 128 29.92 -11.51 -35.61
N LYS A 129 28.61 -11.27 -35.72
CA LYS A 129 27.97 -11.01 -37.02
C LYS A 129 28.48 -9.73 -37.69
N LYS A 130 28.72 -8.66 -36.93
CA LYS A 130 29.22 -7.38 -37.46
C LYS A 130 30.66 -7.49 -37.96
N GLN A 131 31.53 -8.25 -37.29
CA GLN A 131 32.88 -8.56 -37.79
C GLN A 131 32.86 -9.39 -39.08
N LYS A 132 31.90 -10.31 -39.23
CA LYS A 132 31.76 -11.11 -40.46
C LYS A 132 31.19 -10.34 -41.66
N LEU A 133 30.49 -9.23 -41.41
CA LEU A 133 29.87 -8.39 -42.45
C LEU A 133 30.84 -7.40 -43.11
N TRP A 134 32.05 -7.24 -42.59
CA TRP A 134 33.10 -6.44 -43.23
C TRP A 134 34.47 -7.12 -43.14
N PRO A 135 34.71 -8.19 -43.93
CA PRO A 135 36.08 -8.55 -44.25
C PRO A 135 36.60 -7.45 -45.20
N GLY A 136 37.47 -6.58 -44.70
CA GLY A 136 38.00 -5.47 -45.51
C GLY A 136 38.87 -5.95 -46.69
N SER A 137 38.80 -5.16 -47.77
CA SER A 137 39.56 -5.20 -49.04
C SER A 137 39.02 -6.14 -50.12
#